data_AF-C2E644-F1
#
_entry.id   AF-C2E644-F1
#
_cell.length_a   1.000
_cell.length_b   1.000
_cell.length_c   1.000
_cell.angle_alpha   90.00
_cell.angle_beta   90.00
_cell.angle_gamma   90.00
#
_symmetry.space_group_name_H-M   'P 1'
#
loop_
_entity.id
_entity.type
_entity.pdbx_description
1 polymer ?
#
loop_
_entity_poly.entity_id
_entity_poly.type
_entity_poly.pdbx_seq_one_letter_code
_entity_poly.pdbx_strand_id
1 'polypeptide(L)' 'MIPIDKKLQTKNHKTVSLNQQVSQETQYLLSTSANRKALQKGIVQSHSNKILTPEEWDKLKIF' A
#
# COMPACT_ATOMS: atom_id res chain seq x y z
N MET A 1 -41.08 0.54 27.53
CA MET A 1 -40.44 -0.65 26.89
C MET A 1 -40.07 -0.23 25.48
N ILE A 2 -38.79 0.05 25.22
CA ILE A 2 -38.28 0.58 23.93
C ILE A 2 -37.60 -0.58 23.21
N PRO A 3 -37.82 -0.81 21.90
CA PRO A 3 -37.19 -1.93 21.21
C PRO A 3 -35.70 -1.67 21.06
N ILE A 4 -34.91 -2.60 21.59
CA ILE A 4 -33.47 -2.68 21.48
C ILE A 4 -33.17 -3.30 20.10
N ASP A 5 -33.27 -2.52 19.04
CA ASP A 5 -32.81 -2.92 17.72
C ASP A 5 -32.07 -1.77 17.03
N LYS A 6 -31.09 -1.21 17.74
CA LYS A 6 -29.91 -0.64 17.07
C LYS A 6 -28.81 -1.68 17.18
N LYS A 7 -28.80 -2.65 16.25
CA LYS A 7 -27.58 -3.40 15.92
C LYS A 7 -26.53 -2.39 15.51
N LEU A 8 -25.72 -1.97 16.47
CA LEU A 8 -24.50 -1.23 16.24
C LEU A 8 -23.66 -2.15 15.36
N GLN A 9 -23.64 -1.88 14.05
CA GLN A 9 -22.62 -2.44 13.19
C GLN A 9 -21.30 -1.91 13.75
N THR A 10 -20.64 -2.73 14.56
CA THR A 10 -19.26 -2.51 14.96
C THR A 10 -18.44 -2.66 13.70
N LYS A 11 -18.36 -1.56 12.93
CA LYS A 11 -17.38 -1.40 11.87
C LYS A 11 -16.04 -1.68 12.53
N ASN A 12 -15.42 -2.79 12.17
CA ASN A 12 -14.10 -3.16 12.65
C ASN A 12 -13.13 -2.06 12.20
N HIS A 13 -12.98 -1.01 13.01
CA HIS A 13 -11.99 0.04 12.79
C HIS A 13 -10.63 -0.59 13.07
N LYS A 14 -10.01 -1.09 12.01
CA LYS A 14 -8.61 -1.51 12.04
C LYS A 14 -7.80 -0.24 12.29
N THR A 15 -7.26 -0.09 13.49
CA THR A 15 -6.28 0.94 13.80
C THR A 15 -5.00 0.58 13.07
N VAL A 16 -4.87 1.09 11.84
CA VAL A 16 -3.66 0.97 11.04
C VAL A 16 -2.74 2.09 11.50
N SER A 17 -1.48 1.80 11.81
CA SER A 17 -0.49 2.85 12.05
C SER A 17 -0.45 3.78 10.83
N LEU A 18 -0.30 5.10 11.03
CA LEU A 18 -0.22 6.05 9.91
C LEU A 18 0.89 5.69 8.92
N ASN A 19 1.96 5.04 9.41
CA ASN A 19 3.08 4.54 8.62
C ASN A 19 2.79 3.20 7.91
N GLN A 20 1.74 2.48 8.31
CA GLN A 20 1.26 1.26 7.64
C GLN A 20 0.21 1.57 6.58
N GLN A 21 -0.39 2.77 6.60
CA GLN A 21 -1.29 3.21 5.54
C GLN A 21 -0.47 3.71 4.36
N VAL A 22 -0.32 2.87 3.35
CA VAL A 22 0.39 3.27 2.13
C VAL A 22 -0.41 4.28 1.36
N SER A 23 0.21 5.43 1.06
CA SER A 23 -0.43 6.54 0.36
C SER A 23 -0.95 6.09 -1.01
N GLN A 24 -2.03 6.73 -1.48
CA GLN A 24 -2.56 6.48 -2.83
C GLN A 24 -1.49 6.70 -3.90
N GLU A 25 -0.59 7.66 -3.70
CA GLU A 25 0.53 7.91 -4.59
C GLU A 25 1.49 6.72 -4.66
N THR A 26 1.82 6.12 -3.51
CA THR A 26 2.68 4.93 -3.48
C THR A 26 1.99 3.75 -4.16
N GLN A 27 0.68 3.57 -3.95
CA GLN A 27 -0.10 2.55 -4.65
C GLN A 27 -0.10 2.78 -6.16
N TYR A 28 -0.26 4.03 -6.61
CA TYR A 28 -0.18 4.40 -8.02
C TYR A 28 1.19 4.08 -8.63
N LEU A 29 2.28 4.42 -7.94
CA LEU A 29 3.64 4.12 -8.38
C LEU A 29 3.90 2.61 -8.49
N LEU A 30 3.26 1.80 -7.64
CA LEU A 30 3.41 0.35 -7.64
C LEU A 30 2.45 -0.38 -8.60
N SER A 31 1.42 0.30 -9.12
CA SER A 31 0.32 -0.32 -9.87
C SER A 31 0.74 -0.95 -11.21
N THR A 32 1.65 -0.33 -11.97
CA THR A 32 2.04 -0.80 -13.31
C THR A 32 3.51 -1.17 -13.40
N SER A 33 3.87 -2.04 -14.34
CA SER A 33 5.27 -2.39 -14.61
C SER A 33 6.09 -1.17 -15.05
N ALA A 34 5.50 -0.27 -15.84
CA ALA A 34 6.17 0.95 -16.30
C ALA A 34 6.50 1.88 -15.12
N ASN A 35 5.55 2.08 -14.20
CA ASN A 35 5.75 2.92 -13.02
C ASN A 35 6.83 2.33 -12.11
N ARG A 36 6.81 1.01 -11.87
CA ARG A 36 7.85 0.32 -11.08
C ARG A 36 9.24 0.47 -11.70
N LYS A 37 9.37 0.37 -13.02
CA LYS A 37 10.66 0.58 -13.71
C LYS A 37 11.16 2.02 -13.57
N ALA A 38 10.27 3.00 -13.71
CA ALA A 38 10.62 4.41 -13.54
C ALA A 38 11.05 4.71 -12.08
N LEU A 39 10.29 4.19 -11.10
CA LEU A 39 10.63 4.28 -9.68
C LEU A 39 11.98 3.65 -9.38
N GLN A 40 12.24 2.45 -9.91
CA GLN A 40 13.52 1.77 -9.75
C GLN A 40 14.68 2.57 -10.32
N LYS A 41 14.50 3.15 -11.51
CA LYS A 41 15.52 4.01 -12.12
C LYS A 41 15.84 5.21 -11.22
N GLY A 42 14.83 5.88 -10.69
CA GLY A 42 15.02 7.01 -9.78
C GLY A 42 15.74 6.63 -8.48
N ILE A 43 15.33 5.53 -7.84
CA ILE A 43 15.98 5.01 -6.63
C ILE A 43 17.44 4.64 -6.92
N VAL A 44 17.69 3.98 -8.07
CA VAL A 44 19.03 3.54 -8.43
C VAL A 44 19.97 4.72 -8.70
N GLN A 45 19.45 5.77 -9.33
CA GLN A 45 20.22 6.97 -9.64
C GLN A 45 20.60 7.78 -8.40
N SER A 46 19.76 7.79 -7.36
CA SER A 46 19.92 8.70 -6.22
C SER A 46 20.36 8.04 -4.92
N HIS A 47 20.06 6.75 -4.70
CA HIS A 47 20.06 6.18 -3.35
C HIS A 47 20.58 4.74 -3.22
N SER A 48 20.67 3.94 -4.28
CA SER A 48 21.06 2.53 -4.16
C SER A 48 21.54 1.91 -5.46
N ASN A 49 22.32 0.83 -5.43
CA ASN A 49 22.54 0.00 -6.63
C ASN A 49 21.59 -1.20 -6.69
N LYS A 50 20.64 -1.33 -5.74
CA LYS A 50 19.75 -2.48 -5.67
C LYS A 50 18.70 -2.43 -6.79
N ILE A 51 18.72 -3.48 -7.61
CA ILE A 51 17.70 -3.76 -8.64
C ILE A 51 16.78 -4.84 -8.09
N LEU A 52 15.50 -4.54 -7.93
CA LEU A 52 14.51 -5.51 -7.46
C LEU A 52 14.10 -6.46 -8.58
N THR A 53 13.97 -7.74 -8.23
CA THR A 53 13.40 -8.80 -9.07
C THR A 53 11.88 -8.63 -9.23
N PRO A 54 11.26 -9.22 -10.26
CA PRO A 54 9.81 -9.22 -10.42
C PRO A 54 9.06 -9.73 -9.17
N GLU A 55 9.58 -10.77 -8.53
CA GLU A 55 9.00 -11.39 -7.33
C GLU A 55 9.10 -10.46 -6.11
N GLU A 56 10.21 -9.72 -5.97
CA GLU A 56 10.35 -8.70 -4.92
C GLU A 56 9.38 -7.53 -5.14
N TRP A 57 9.15 -7.12 -6.39
CA TRP A 57 8.15 -6.10 -6.71
C TRP A 57 6.73 -6.54 -6.38
N ASP A 58 6.43 -7.82 -6.57
CA ASP A 58 5.10 -8.36 -6.30
C ASP A 58 4.77 -8.32 -4.79
N LYS A 59 5.77 -8.56 -3.93
CA LYS A 59 5.65 -8.45 -2.47
C LYS A 59 5.33 -7.03 -1.98
N LEU A 60 5.62 -6.00 -2.79
CA LEU A 60 5.32 -4.61 -2.47
C LEU A 60 3.88 -4.20 -2.83
N LYS A 61 3.16 -5.03 -3.59
CA LYS A 61 1.74 -4.81 -3.84
C LYS A 61 0.98 -5.07 -2.54
N ILE A 62 0.38 -4.02 -2.01
CA ILE A 62 -0.49 -4.12 -0.85
C ILE A 62 -1.91 -4.34 -1.40
N PHE A 63 -2.46 -5.52 -1.13
CA PHE A 63 -3.82 -5.91 -1.52
C PHE A 63 -4.87 -5.23 -0.63
#